data_AF-A0A834NDT3-F1
#
_entry.id   AF-A0A834NDT3-F1
#
_cell.length_a   1.000
_cell.length_b   1.000
_cell.length_c   1.000
_cell.angle_alpha   90.00
_cell.angle_beta   90.00
_cell.angle_gamma   90.00
#
_symmetry.space_group_name_H-M   'P 1'
#
loop_
_entity.id
_entity.type
_entity.pdbx_description
1 polymer ?
#
loop_
_entity_poly.entity_id
_entity_poly.type
_entity_poly.pdbx_seq_one_letter_code
_entity_poly.pdbx_strand_id
1 'polypeptide(L)'
;MTEEPSSRTHDSTYTLYRLGERLSTGARLYVETGRADGLDAGGESQNTLHSFTGPPIPQGEGTSIARAFLDGNHTLISIMARINPSPDWFVGVDSFQLCVEGNWVDTVTVEHNLVGALEPLVTVIVMMMIKDTVH
;
A
#
# COMPACT_ATOMS: atom_id res chain seq x y z
N MET A 1 6.70 -12.21 -7.90
CA MET A 1 5.22 -12.18 -8.01
C MET A 1 4.69 -11.63 -6.70
N THR A 2 3.60 -10.90 -6.75
CA THR A 2 2.91 -10.42 -5.55
C THR A 2 1.52 -11.00 -5.46
N GLU A 3 1.03 -11.14 -4.23
CA GLU A 3 -0.41 -11.27 -3.98
C GLU A 3 -1.13 -9.93 -4.27
N GLU A 4 -2.45 -9.96 -4.14
CA GLU A 4 -3.29 -8.75 -4.12
C GLU A 4 -2.78 -7.78 -3.03
N PRO A 5 -2.36 -6.55 -3.41
CA PRO A 5 -1.91 -5.55 -2.44
C PRO A 5 -3.04 -5.14 -1.51
N SER A 6 -2.80 -5.11 -0.20
CA SER A 6 -3.74 -4.55 0.76
C SER A 6 -3.37 -3.10 1.07
N SER A 7 -4.31 -2.19 0.87
CA SER A 7 -4.05 -0.75 0.93
C SER A 7 -5.12 0.01 1.71
N ARG A 8 -4.74 1.10 2.35
CA ARG A 8 -5.61 1.91 3.21
C ARG A 8 -5.37 3.40 2.95
N THR A 9 -6.44 4.19 2.89
CA THR A 9 -6.36 5.64 3.10
C THR A 9 -6.75 5.95 4.54
N HIS A 10 -5.94 6.76 5.22
CA HIS A 10 -6.02 6.90 6.67
C HIS A 10 -5.50 8.25 7.18
N ASP A 11 -5.73 8.52 8.47
CA ASP A 11 -5.13 9.62 9.21
C ASP A 11 -3.81 9.21 9.89
N SER A 12 -3.15 10.14 10.57
CA SER A 12 -1.84 9.92 11.21
C SER A 12 -1.85 8.96 12.42
N THR A 13 -3.03 8.56 12.90
CA THR A 13 -3.19 7.67 14.06
C THR A 13 -3.27 6.20 13.66
N TYR A 14 -3.52 5.91 12.39
CA TYR A 14 -3.44 4.55 11.85
C TYR A 14 -2.02 4.21 11.42
N THR A 15 -1.64 2.94 11.52
CA THR A 15 -0.37 2.42 11.00
C THR A 15 -0.59 1.02 10.46
N LEU A 16 -0.39 0.84 9.15
CA LEU A 16 -0.46 -0.49 8.51
C LEU A 16 0.79 -1.31 8.87
N TYR A 17 1.95 -0.69 8.73
CA TYR A 17 3.25 -1.18 9.16
C TYR A 17 4.21 0.00 9.31
N ARG A 18 5.33 -0.19 10.01
CA ARG A 18 6.43 0.77 10.08
C ARG A 18 7.75 0.00 10.10
N LEU A 19 8.73 0.43 9.31
CA LEU A 19 10.05 -0.20 9.32
C LEU A 19 10.68 -0.09 10.72
N GLY A 20 11.23 -1.22 11.20
CA GLY A 20 11.81 -1.32 12.54
C GLY A 20 10.79 -1.59 13.66
N GLU A 21 9.50 -1.55 13.38
CA GLU A 21 8.45 -1.89 14.33
C GLU A 21 7.90 -3.30 14.08
N ARG A 22 7.31 -3.89 15.13
CA ARG A 22 6.69 -5.21 15.04
C ARG A 22 5.35 -5.09 14.31
N LEU A 23 5.13 -5.95 13.31
CA LEU A 23 3.84 -6.06 12.62
C LEU A 23 2.71 -6.45 13.60
N SER A 24 1.51 -5.92 13.33
CA SER A 24 0.28 -6.40 13.97
C SER A 24 0.04 -7.87 13.63
N THR A 25 -0.80 -8.57 14.41
CA THR A 25 -1.17 -9.96 14.14
C THR A 25 -1.76 -10.14 12.74
N GLY A 26 -2.59 -9.19 12.30
CA GLY A 26 -3.19 -9.17 10.97
C GLY A 26 -2.16 -8.98 9.86
N ALA A 27 -1.27 -7.99 10.00
CA ALA A 27 -0.23 -7.73 9.01
C ALA A 27 0.76 -8.88 8.89
N ARG A 28 1.13 -9.50 10.03
CA ARG A 28 1.94 -10.71 10.06
C ARG A 28 1.26 -11.86 9.30
N LEU A 29 0.00 -12.12 9.58
CA LEU A 29 -0.75 -13.18 8.89
C LEU A 29 -0.82 -12.92 7.38
N TYR A 30 -1.02 -11.66 6.97
CA TYR A 30 -1.05 -11.28 5.57
C TYR A 30 0.29 -11.55 4.88
N VAL A 31 1.44 -11.15 5.45
CA VAL A 31 2.75 -11.38 4.79
C VAL A 31 3.17 -12.86 4.78
N GLU A 32 2.75 -13.64 5.77
CA GLU A 32 3.05 -15.09 5.83
C GLU A 32 2.17 -15.91 4.89
N THR A 33 0.88 -15.56 4.76
CA THR A 33 -0.14 -16.43 4.13
C THR A 33 -0.91 -15.82 2.97
N GLY A 34 -0.83 -14.50 2.78
CA GLY A 34 -1.67 -13.75 1.84
C GLY A 34 -3.08 -13.43 2.35
N ARG A 35 -3.49 -13.92 3.53
CA ARG A 35 -4.83 -13.63 4.06
C ARG A 35 -4.92 -12.22 4.65
N ALA A 36 -5.82 -11.40 4.11
CA ALA A 36 -6.04 -10.02 4.51
C ALA A 36 -7.19 -9.84 5.54
N ASP A 37 -7.88 -10.92 5.90
CA ASP A 37 -9.01 -10.93 6.85
C ASP A 37 -8.65 -10.34 8.22
N GLY A 38 -7.39 -10.52 8.66
CA GLY A 38 -6.89 -9.99 9.92
C GLY A 38 -6.45 -8.52 9.89
N LEU A 39 -6.31 -7.89 8.71
CA LEU A 39 -5.80 -6.52 8.61
C LEU A 39 -6.76 -5.47 9.18
N ASP A 40 -8.07 -5.76 9.10
CA ASP A 40 -9.14 -4.92 9.65
C ASP A 40 -9.70 -5.50 10.95
N ALA A 41 -8.95 -6.37 11.64
CA ALA A 41 -9.34 -6.95 12.94
C ALA A 41 -9.36 -5.84 14.02
N GLY A 42 -10.43 -5.06 14.00
CA GLY A 42 -10.64 -3.79 14.69
C GLY A 42 -11.92 -3.07 14.21
N GLY A 43 -12.48 -3.45 13.06
CA GLY A 43 -13.65 -2.82 12.43
C GLY A 43 -13.27 -1.60 11.60
N GLU A 44 -14.26 -0.99 10.93
CA GLU A 44 -14.08 0.36 10.36
C GLU A 44 -13.78 1.34 11.49
N SER A 45 -12.52 1.73 11.60
CA SER A 45 -12.06 2.71 12.56
C SER A 45 -12.15 4.10 11.94
N GLN A 46 -12.48 5.11 12.75
CA GLN A 46 -12.57 6.50 12.28
C GLN A 46 -11.25 7.07 11.73
N ASN A 47 -10.15 6.34 11.87
CA ASN A 47 -8.85 6.71 11.34
C ASN A 47 -8.55 6.12 9.96
N THR A 48 -9.43 5.29 9.40
CA THR A 48 -9.33 4.73 8.05
C THR A 48 -10.57 5.12 7.26
N LEU A 49 -10.39 5.61 6.03
CA LEU A 49 -11.49 6.00 5.15
C LEU A 49 -11.82 4.92 4.11
N HIS A 50 -10.81 4.34 3.48
CA HIS A 50 -11.03 3.37 2.42
C HIS A 50 -10.00 2.23 2.50
N SER A 51 -10.53 1.02 2.62
CA SER A 51 -9.82 -0.24 2.42
C SER A 51 -9.96 -0.71 0.99
N PHE A 52 -8.86 -0.75 0.24
CA PHE A 52 -8.87 -1.09 -1.18
C PHE A 52 -7.74 -2.06 -1.55
N THR A 53 -7.93 -2.74 -2.66
CA THR A 53 -7.00 -3.72 -3.21
C THR A 53 -6.77 -3.47 -4.70
N GLY A 54 -5.66 -4.00 -5.22
CA GLY A 54 -5.36 -4.06 -6.64
C GLY A 54 -5.20 -5.52 -7.10
N PRO A 55 -5.22 -5.78 -8.42
CA PRO A 55 -4.93 -7.12 -8.94
C PRO A 55 -3.51 -7.58 -8.55
N PRO A 56 -3.27 -8.89 -8.38
CA PRO A 56 -1.93 -9.40 -8.10
C PRO A 56 -1.01 -9.22 -9.31
N ILE A 57 0.31 -9.24 -9.07
CA ILE A 57 1.31 -9.29 -10.14
C ILE A 57 1.82 -10.74 -10.24
N PRO A 58 1.33 -11.54 -11.20
CA PRO A 58 1.59 -12.98 -11.26
C PRO A 58 2.96 -13.34 -11.81
N GLN A 59 3.80 -12.35 -12.17
CA GLN A 59 5.15 -12.57 -12.68
C GLN A 59 6.16 -11.71 -11.90
N GLY A 60 7.44 -11.75 -12.28
CA GLY A 60 8.47 -10.89 -11.69
C GLY A 60 8.27 -9.41 -11.99
N GLU A 61 7.49 -9.11 -13.03
CA GLU A 61 7.18 -7.76 -13.51
C GLU A 61 5.67 -7.66 -13.81
N GLY A 62 5.13 -6.45 -13.67
CA GLY A 62 3.77 -6.11 -14.05
C GLY A 62 3.28 -4.84 -13.36
N THR A 63 2.06 -4.44 -13.70
CA THR A 63 1.43 -3.25 -13.14
C THR A 63 0.15 -3.64 -12.42
N SER A 64 0.03 -3.20 -11.16
CA SER A 64 -1.22 -3.26 -10.40
C SER A 64 -1.77 -1.85 -10.23
N ILE A 65 -3.03 -1.65 -10.59
CA ILE A 65 -3.70 -0.35 -10.51
C ILE A 65 -4.92 -0.50 -9.64
N ALA A 66 -5.05 0.40 -8.66
CA ALA A 66 -6.20 0.49 -7.78
C ALA A 66 -6.67 1.94 -7.65
N ARG A 67 -7.92 2.12 -7.20
CA ARG A 67 -8.50 3.44 -6.92
C ARG A 67 -8.76 3.56 -5.42
N ALA A 68 -8.47 4.74 -4.89
CA ALA A 68 -8.61 5.06 -3.48
C ALA A 68 -9.53 6.29 -3.31
N PHE A 69 -10.18 6.39 -2.16
CA PHE A 69 -10.96 7.56 -1.76
C PHE A 69 -10.20 8.26 -0.65
N LEU A 70 -10.08 9.58 -0.75
CA LEU A 70 -9.38 10.43 0.21
C LEU A 70 -10.26 11.62 0.58
N ASP A 71 -10.07 12.14 1.78
CA ASP A 71 -10.69 13.39 2.24
C ASP A 71 -9.68 14.24 3.03
N GLY A 72 -10.09 15.42 3.48
CA GLY A 72 -9.21 16.33 4.22
C GLY A 72 -8.69 15.80 5.56
N ASN A 73 -9.29 14.74 6.11
CA ASN A 73 -8.88 14.10 7.37
C ASN A 73 -8.06 12.81 7.13
N HIS A 74 -8.22 12.16 5.98
CA HIS A 74 -7.58 10.89 5.61
C HIS A 74 -6.70 11.07 4.38
N THR A 75 -5.58 11.75 4.60
CA THR A 75 -4.69 12.23 3.55
C THR A 75 -3.46 11.34 3.35
N LEU A 76 -3.29 10.31 4.19
CA LEU A 76 -2.21 9.34 4.10
C LEU A 76 -2.66 8.08 3.35
N ILE A 77 -1.73 7.48 2.62
CA ILE A 77 -1.90 6.16 2.01
C ILE A 77 -0.83 5.20 2.55
N SER A 78 -1.26 3.99 2.89
CA SER A 78 -0.37 2.86 3.13
C SER A 78 -0.74 1.70 2.22
N ILE A 79 0.27 1.00 1.71
CA ILE A 79 0.15 -0.12 0.77
C ILE A 79 1.09 -1.22 1.24
N MET A 80 0.62 -2.46 1.27
CA MET A 80 1.43 -3.64 1.54
C MET A 80 1.13 -4.72 0.50
N ALA A 81 2.16 -5.24 -0.15
CA ALA A 81 2.05 -6.32 -1.13
C ALA A 81 3.03 -7.45 -0.76
N ARG A 82 2.47 -8.61 -0.40
CA ARG A 82 3.26 -9.82 -0.11
C ARG A 82 3.99 -10.30 -1.37
N ILE A 83 5.26 -10.67 -1.23
CA ILE A 83 6.02 -11.38 -2.27
C ILE A 83 5.74 -12.88 -2.13
N ASN A 84 5.32 -13.52 -3.22
CA ASN A 84 5.08 -14.97 -3.27
C ASN A 84 5.92 -15.61 -4.40
N PRO A 85 6.69 -16.68 -4.14
CA PRO A 85 6.94 -17.31 -2.82
C PRO A 85 7.90 -16.51 -1.94
N SER A 86 7.58 -16.43 -0.65
CA SER A 86 8.50 -16.02 0.42
C SER A 86 7.95 -16.47 1.79
N PRO A 87 8.79 -16.56 2.84
CA PRO A 87 8.32 -16.82 4.20
C PRO A 87 7.44 -15.69 4.75
N ASP A 88 7.88 -14.43 4.58
CA ASP A 88 7.26 -13.24 5.17
C ASP A 88 7.66 -11.92 4.46
N TRP A 89 8.18 -12.00 3.22
CA TRP A 89 8.68 -10.81 2.51
C TRP A 89 7.53 -10.02 1.90
N PHE A 90 7.63 -8.69 1.95
CA PHE A 90 6.68 -7.78 1.32
C PHE A 90 7.37 -6.51 0.83
N VAL A 91 6.71 -5.82 -0.09
CA VAL A 91 7.02 -4.45 -0.48
C VAL A 91 5.84 -3.55 -0.13
N GLY A 92 6.07 -2.26 0.04
CA GLY A 92 4.99 -1.37 0.43
C GLY A 92 5.36 0.09 0.47
N VAL A 93 4.36 0.90 0.76
CA VAL A 93 4.47 2.31 1.11
C VAL A 93 3.82 2.49 2.48
N ASP A 94 4.49 3.18 3.39
CA ASP A 94 3.98 3.50 4.72
C ASP A 94 3.66 5.00 4.80
N SER A 95 2.41 5.31 5.14
CA SER A 95 1.95 6.64 5.55
C SER A 95 2.40 7.77 4.62
N PHE A 96 2.23 7.58 3.31
CA PHE A 96 2.63 8.59 2.32
C PHE A 96 1.57 9.70 2.23
N GLN A 97 2.01 10.96 2.35
CA GLN A 97 1.15 12.14 2.36
C GLN A 97 0.74 12.56 0.94
N LEU A 98 -0.56 12.59 0.66
CA LEU A 98 -1.10 12.96 -0.66
C LEU A 98 -1.76 14.34 -0.70
N CYS A 99 -1.91 15.00 0.46
CA CYS A 99 -2.38 16.37 0.55
C CYS A 99 -1.38 17.20 1.35
N VAL A 100 -0.72 18.18 0.74
CA VAL A 100 0.26 19.03 1.42
C VAL A 100 -0.26 20.46 1.39
N GLU A 101 -0.43 21.05 2.58
CA GLU A 101 -0.94 22.43 2.73
C GLU A 101 -2.28 22.66 2.01
N GLY A 102 -3.16 21.65 2.01
CA GLY A 102 -4.47 21.71 1.35
C GLY A 102 -4.46 21.46 -0.16
N ASN A 103 -3.29 21.17 -0.74
CA ASN A 103 -3.15 20.84 -2.16
C ASN A 103 -2.94 19.34 -2.33
N TRP A 104 -3.78 18.72 -3.14
CA TRP A 104 -3.64 17.31 -3.50
C TRP A 104 -2.49 17.12 -4.49
N VAL A 105 -1.73 16.04 -4.32
CA VAL A 105 -0.66 15.67 -5.24
C VAL A 105 -1.25 15.00 -6.48
N ASP A 106 -0.96 15.54 -7.66
CA ASP A 106 -1.54 15.07 -8.94
C ASP A 106 -0.99 13.71 -9.38
N THR A 107 0.31 13.47 -9.23
CA THR A 107 0.95 12.20 -9.60
C THR A 107 2.19 11.97 -8.74
N VAL A 108 2.31 10.76 -8.21
CA VAL A 108 3.49 10.29 -7.50
C VAL A 108 3.96 9.00 -8.13
N THR A 109 5.26 8.90 -8.39
CA THR A 109 5.93 7.64 -8.73
C THR A 109 6.92 7.34 -7.61
N VAL A 110 6.68 6.25 -6.88
CA VAL A 110 7.59 5.77 -5.84
C VAL A 110 8.43 4.64 -6.42
N GLU A 111 9.69 4.93 -6.72
CA GLU A 111 10.65 3.91 -7.16
C GLU A 111 11.27 3.21 -5.94
N HIS A 112 11.21 1.88 -5.91
CA HIS A 112 11.92 1.07 -4.91
C HIS A 112 13.19 0.47 -5.53
N ASN A 113 14.36 0.85 -5.02
CA ASN A 113 15.64 0.24 -5.41
C ASN A 113 15.93 -0.98 -4.51
N LEU A 114 16.14 -2.15 -5.12
CA LEU A 114 16.74 -3.30 -4.44
C LEU A 114 18.25 -3.08 -4.38
N VAL A 115 18.81 -2.81 -3.19
CA VAL A 115 20.27 -2.80 -3.00
C VAL A 115 20.76 -4.25 -3.02
N GLY A 116 21.17 -4.75 -4.19
CA GLY A 116 21.84 -6.05 -4.28
C GLY A 116 21.91 -6.79 -5.63
N ALA A 117 21.20 -6.37 -6.69
CA ALA A 117 21.22 -7.09 -7.97
C ALA A 117 21.83 -6.24 -9.10
N LEU A 118 23.00 -6.66 -9.58
CA LEU A 118 23.60 -6.20 -10.84
C LEU A 118 22.90 -6.89 -12.01
N GLU A 119 21.69 -6.46 -12.37
CA GLU A 119 21.04 -6.60 -13.69
C GLU A 119 19.85 -5.60 -13.71
N PRO A 120 19.56 -4.91 -14.82
CA PRO A 120 18.82 -3.65 -14.78
C PRO A 120 17.29 -3.82 -14.78
N LEU A 121 16.63 -2.98 -13.97
CA LEU A 121 15.22 -2.55 -14.01
C LEU A 121 14.16 -3.52 -13.43
N VAL A 122 14.01 -3.53 -12.10
CA VAL A 122 12.67 -3.69 -11.50
C VAL A 122 12.08 -2.31 -11.36
N THR A 123 11.29 -1.87 -12.36
CA THR A 123 10.50 -0.65 -12.20
C THR A 123 9.26 -1.01 -11.39
N VAL A 124 9.32 -0.84 -10.06
CA VAL A 124 8.11 -0.83 -9.22
C VAL A 124 7.39 0.48 -9.51
N ILE A 125 6.51 0.51 -10.51
CA ILE A 125 5.62 1.67 -10.73
C ILE A 125 4.39 1.48 -9.84
N VAL A 126 4.42 2.07 -8.64
CA VAL A 126 3.19 2.41 -7.92
C VAL A 126 2.56 3.58 -8.66
N MET A 127 1.74 3.32 -9.69
CA MET A 127 1.13 4.40 -10.48
C MET A 127 -0.16 4.87 -9.81
N MET A 128 -0.04 5.94 -9.03
CA MET A 128 -1.18 6.64 -8.45
C MET A 128 -1.73 7.64 -9.47
N MET A 129 -2.92 7.37 -9.99
CA MET A 129 -3.69 8.31 -10.82
C MET A 129 -4.95 8.70 -10.06
N ILE A 130 -5.00 9.94 -9.54
CA ILE A 130 -6.20 10.54 -8.95
C ILE A 130 -6.86 11.45 -10.00
N LYS A 131 -8.05 11.08 -10.45
CA LYS A 131 -9.11 11.94 -11.02
C LYS A 131 -10.39 11.08 -11.12
N ASP A 132 -11.59 11.53 -10.74
CA ASP A 132 -12.15 12.86 -10.86
C ASP A 132 -12.98 13.30 -9.64
N THR A 133 -12.99 14.62 -9.45
CA THR A 133 -13.95 15.40 -8.67
C THR A 133 -15.35 15.18 -9.24
N VAL A 134 -16.29 14.76 -8.41
CA VAL A 134 -17.72 14.65 -8.76
C VAL A 134 -18.27 16.07 -8.91
N HIS A 135 -18.93 16.36 -10.05
CA HIS A 135 -19.92 17.43 -10.15
C HIS A 135 -21.29 16.87 -9.75
#